data_AF-A0AAN6Y645-F1
#
_entry.id   AF-A0AAN6Y645-F1
#
_cell.length_a   1.000
_cell.length_b   1.000
_cell.length_c   1.000
_cell.angle_alpha   90.00
_cell.angle_beta   90.00
_cell.angle_gamma   90.00
#
_symmetry.space_group_name_H-M   'P 1'
#
loop_
_entity.id
_entity.type
_entity.pdbx_description
1 polymer ?
#
loop_
_entity_poly.entity_id
_entity_poly.type
_entity_poly.pdbx_seq_one_letter_code
_entity_poly.pdbx_strand_id
1 'polypeptide(L)'
;MSLKCFLTALAATSSAFFAIPVMAEDRLKCGEASYFASEYTCHNDKTLCPTVFGLPTKPCGGSGSGGCYPPQQYSCSEEDGILRDLPEASSPFTLSVWGVRKAYQNQKIKACGGYLAFGANARQCHLCTAAGGKNCASFKNETVFLPDGRMNAAVPGGQYWYVHPSEGLLQYTAALDPPKNTSTSSWNVTAAEIPRKEFAGVNVKVHENGFFVWDKEGSSSHWWFACLVTLPGGVISTGRSWRLYAPLTPDLKDCDLVRVVATAVDKSNGVYKYS
;
A
#
# COMPACT_ATOMS: atom_id res chain seq x y z
N MET A 1 -75.80 7.18 -12.82
CA MET A 1 -74.37 7.52 -12.96
C MET A 1 -73.91 8.14 -11.65
N SER A 2 -73.21 7.40 -10.80
CA SER A 2 -72.71 7.88 -9.50
C SER A 2 -71.19 7.75 -9.49
N LEU A 3 -70.53 8.90 -9.46
CA LEU A 3 -69.09 9.08 -9.58
C LEU A 3 -68.47 8.97 -8.18
N LYS A 4 -67.77 7.86 -7.90
CA LYS A 4 -67.03 7.67 -6.65
C LYS A 4 -65.62 8.25 -6.79
N CYS A 5 -65.38 9.38 -6.15
CA CYS A 5 -64.05 9.96 -5.92
C CYS A 5 -63.23 9.04 -5.00
N PHE A 6 -62.10 8.55 -5.49
CA PHE A 6 -61.06 7.92 -4.66
C PHE A 6 -60.06 8.99 -4.22
N LEU A 7 -60.02 9.26 -2.92
CA LEU A 7 -58.98 10.06 -2.26
C LEU A 7 -57.77 9.14 -2.02
N THR A 8 -56.65 9.42 -2.66
CA THR A 8 -55.37 8.71 -2.45
C THR A 8 -54.58 9.42 -1.35
N ALA A 9 -54.29 8.71 -0.26
CA ALA A 9 -53.54 9.23 0.88
C ALA A 9 -52.03 9.36 0.55
N LEU A 10 -51.48 10.56 0.75
CA LEU A 10 -50.05 10.85 0.68
C LEU A 10 -49.38 10.35 1.97
N ALA A 11 -48.57 9.30 1.88
CA ALA A 11 -47.73 8.84 3.00
C ALA A 11 -46.46 9.70 3.06
N ALA A 12 -46.36 10.55 4.08
CA ALA A 12 -45.16 11.33 4.38
C ALA A 12 -44.11 10.44 5.04
N THR A 13 -43.02 10.13 4.33
CA THR A 13 -41.86 9.43 4.88
C THR A 13 -40.97 10.43 5.62
N SER A 14 -40.98 10.37 6.96
CA SER A 14 -40.11 11.16 7.83
C SER A 14 -38.66 10.66 7.75
N SER A 15 -37.81 11.39 7.04
CA SER A 15 -36.36 11.16 7.04
C SER A 15 -35.77 11.52 8.41
N ALA A 16 -35.48 10.52 9.24
CA ALA A 16 -34.72 10.68 10.47
C ALA A 16 -33.24 10.94 10.12
N PHE A 17 -32.80 12.20 10.27
CA PHE A 17 -31.38 12.55 10.23
C PHE A 17 -30.71 12.02 11.50
N PHE A 18 -29.97 10.92 11.40
CA PHE A 18 -29.05 10.49 12.45
C PHE A 18 -27.88 11.47 12.50
N ALA A 19 -27.87 12.36 13.49
CA ALA A 19 -26.68 13.14 13.83
C ALA A 19 -25.60 12.17 14.33
N ILE A 20 -24.59 11.93 13.50
CA ILE A 20 -23.42 11.15 13.91
C ILE A 20 -22.64 12.03 14.89
N PRO A 21 -22.40 11.60 16.14
CA PRO A 21 -21.56 12.37 17.05
C PRO A 21 -20.16 12.48 16.43
N VAL A 22 -19.74 13.70 16.11
CA VAL A 22 -18.33 14.00 15.86
C VAL A 22 -17.64 13.79 17.20
N MET A 23 -16.94 12.67 17.36
CA MET A 23 -16.09 12.43 18.53
C MET A 23 -15.03 13.53 18.54
N ALA A 24 -15.22 14.55 19.37
CA ALA A 24 -14.20 15.55 19.62
C ALA A 24 -12.98 14.83 20.21
N GLU A 25 -11.85 14.91 19.53
CA GLU A 25 -10.60 14.36 20.06
C GLU A 25 -10.12 15.21 21.24
N ASP A 26 -9.68 14.56 22.31
CA ASP A 26 -9.15 15.24 23.49
C ASP A 26 -7.86 15.98 23.14
N ARG A 27 -7.75 17.24 23.58
CA ARG A 27 -6.51 18.01 23.42
C ARG A 27 -5.50 17.59 24.47
N LEU A 28 -4.30 17.23 24.03
CA LEU A 28 -3.15 16.92 24.89
C LEU A 28 -2.22 18.12 25.03
N LYS A 29 -1.29 18.05 25.98
CA LYS A 29 -0.27 19.08 26.23
C LYS A 29 1.13 18.58 25.88
N CYS A 30 1.94 19.46 25.27
CA CYS A 30 3.36 19.26 25.01
C CYS A 30 4.10 20.53 25.41
N GLY A 31 4.63 20.55 26.63
CA GLY A 31 5.00 21.80 27.29
C GLY A 31 3.77 22.70 27.41
N GLU A 32 3.89 23.95 26.96
CA GLU A 32 2.79 24.92 27.00
C GLU A 32 1.76 24.74 25.86
N ALA A 33 2.16 24.08 24.76
CA ALA A 33 1.34 23.93 23.58
C ALA A 33 0.26 22.84 23.76
N SER A 34 -0.96 23.11 23.32
CA SER A 34 -2.02 22.11 23.20
C SER A 34 -2.07 21.55 21.77
N TYR A 35 -2.27 20.24 21.61
CA TYR A 35 -2.28 19.59 20.29
C TYR A 35 -3.28 18.42 20.22
N PHE A 36 -3.58 17.94 19.01
CA PHE A 36 -4.34 16.70 18.75
C PHE A 36 -3.37 15.56 18.39
N ALA A 37 -3.55 14.39 19.00
CA ALA A 37 -2.66 13.24 18.81
C ALA A 37 -2.74 12.67 17.38
N SER A 38 -3.85 12.90 16.67
CA SER A 38 -4.01 12.55 15.26
C SER A 38 -3.13 13.40 14.32
N GLU A 39 -2.76 14.62 14.72
CA GLU A 39 -2.03 15.58 13.88
C GLU A 39 -0.57 15.77 14.30
N TYR A 40 -0.25 15.57 15.57
CA TYR A 40 1.10 15.76 16.11
C TYR A 40 1.48 14.69 17.13
N THR A 41 2.78 14.48 17.27
CA THR A 41 3.40 13.67 18.32
C THR A 41 4.30 14.57 19.16
N CYS A 42 4.09 14.54 20.48
CA CYS A 42 4.96 15.22 21.43
C CYS A 42 6.19 14.37 21.75
N HIS A 43 7.37 14.99 21.71
CA HIS A 43 8.65 14.37 22.06
C HIS A 43 9.29 15.15 23.20
N ASN A 44 9.78 14.43 24.22
CA ASN A 44 10.48 14.98 25.39
C ASN A 44 9.73 16.13 26.09
N ASP A 45 8.39 16.08 26.10
CA ASP A 45 7.48 17.10 26.66
C ASP A 45 7.71 18.53 26.15
N LYS A 46 8.39 18.70 25.00
CA LYS A 46 8.82 20.03 24.52
C LYS A 46 8.71 20.21 23.02
N THR A 47 8.87 19.16 22.23
CA THR A 47 8.93 19.27 20.77
C THR A 47 7.74 18.59 20.12
N LEU A 48 6.95 19.37 19.39
CA LEU A 48 5.84 18.87 18.60
C LEU A 48 6.31 18.57 17.17
N CYS A 49 6.12 17.33 16.74
CA CYS A 49 6.39 16.90 15.39
C CYS A 49 5.10 16.46 14.69
N PRO A 50 4.85 16.88 13.44
CA PRO A 50 3.61 16.53 12.75
C PRO A 50 3.54 15.03 12.45
N THR A 51 2.33 14.50 12.46
CA THR A 51 1.99 13.17 11.98
C THR A 51 1.54 13.29 10.53
N VAL A 52 2.29 12.70 9.60
CA VAL A 52 2.08 12.84 8.16
C VAL A 52 1.60 11.50 7.59
N PHE A 53 0.40 11.46 7.00
CA PHE A 53 -0.27 10.21 6.57
C PHE A 53 -0.42 9.16 7.70
N GLY A 54 -0.64 9.61 8.93
CA GLY A 54 -0.72 8.72 10.09
C GLY A 54 0.62 8.20 10.60
N LEU A 55 1.74 8.62 9.99
CA LEU A 55 3.09 8.27 10.44
C LEU A 55 3.69 9.43 11.26
N PRO A 56 4.06 9.18 12.53
CA PRO A 56 4.66 10.21 13.35
C PRO A 56 6.07 10.53 12.84
N THR A 57 6.39 11.83 12.74
CA THR A 57 7.77 12.29 12.48
C THR A 57 8.54 12.41 13.80
N LYS A 58 9.87 12.39 13.72
CA LYS A 58 10.78 12.51 14.87
C LYS A 58 11.57 13.81 14.80
N PRO A 59 11.94 14.42 15.93
CA PRO A 59 12.82 15.59 15.94
C PRO A 59 14.27 15.17 15.60
N CYS A 60 14.99 16.00 14.87
CA CYS A 60 16.44 15.88 14.63
C CYS A 60 17.10 17.25 14.66
N GLY A 61 18.27 17.32 15.30
CA GLY A 61 18.96 18.57 15.65
C GLY A 61 18.86 18.84 17.15
N GLY A 62 19.88 19.49 17.71
CA GLY A 62 20.03 19.70 19.16
C GLY A 62 18.90 20.52 19.82
N SER A 63 19.06 20.78 21.12
CA SER A 63 18.07 21.44 21.99
C SER A 63 17.67 22.85 21.50
N GLY A 64 16.71 22.94 20.58
CA GLY A 64 16.00 24.17 20.20
C GLY A 64 16.05 24.55 18.71
N SER A 65 16.83 23.88 17.87
CA SER A 65 16.95 24.20 16.42
C SER A 65 16.69 23.02 15.49
N GLY A 66 16.19 21.91 16.03
CA GLY A 66 15.91 20.70 15.27
C GLY A 66 14.61 20.76 14.46
N GLY A 67 14.62 20.20 13.26
CA GLY A 67 13.44 19.97 12.45
C GLY A 67 12.82 18.59 12.72
N CYS A 68 11.63 18.33 12.18
CA CYS A 68 11.03 17.01 12.23
C CYS A 68 11.25 16.26 10.92
N TYR A 69 11.60 14.97 11.00
CA TYR A 69 11.89 14.13 9.85
C TYR A 69 11.07 12.83 9.89
N PRO A 70 10.73 12.24 8.73
CA PRO A 70 10.11 10.92 8.67
C PRO A 70 11.14 9.82 8.96
N PRO A 71 11.00 9.05 10.06
CA PRO A 71 11.96 8.02 10.43
C PRO A 71 11.96 6.81 9.49
N GLN A 72 11.03 6.75 8.53
CA GLN A 72 11.00 5.76 7.45
C GLN A 72 11.86 6.16 6.25
N GLN A 73 12.44 7.35 6.23
CA GLN A 73 13.32 7.80 5.14
C GLN A 73 14.71 8.18 5.65
N TYR A 74 14.78 8.78 6.83
CA TYR A 74 16.03 9.26 7.39
C TYR A 74 16.30 8.62 8.75
N SER A 75 17.57 8.66 9.14
CA SER A 75 18.06 8.50 10.49
C SER A 75 18.66 9.84 10.94
N CYS A 76 18.55 10.14 12.23
CA CYS A 76 19.23 11.27 12.84
C CYS A 76 20.30 10.71 13.77
N SER A 77 21.54 11.14 13.61
CA SER A 77 22.58 10.78 14.57
C SER A 77 22.45 11.66 15.82
N GLU A 78 22.46 11.02 16.98
CA GLU A 78 22.33 11.71 18.27
C GLU A 78 23.57 12.55 18.59
N GLU A 79 24.73 12.20 18.03
CA GLU A 79 26.02 12.84 18.32
C GLU A 79 26.19 14.17 17.56
N ASP A 80 25.93 14.16 16.26
CA ASP A 80 26.14 15.31 15.37
C ASP A 80 24.82 16.04 15.02
N GLY A 81 23.66 15.46 15.33
CA GLY A 81 22.35 16.00 14.97
C GLY A 81 22.11 16.03 13.45
N ILE A 82 22.85 15.24 12.67
CA ILE A 82 22.80 15.26 11.20
C ILE A 82 21.83 14.18 10.71
N LEU A 83 20.94 14.59 9.79
CA LEU A 83 20.06 13.69 9.06
C LEU A 83 20.82 12.94 7.97
N ARG A 84 20.62 11.62 7.89
CA ARG A 84 21.18 10.73 6.89
C ARG A 84 20.08 9.85 6.32
N ASP A 85 20.10 9.60 5.02
CA ASP A 85 19.17 8.64 4.41
C ASP A 85 19.30 7.27 5.08
N LEU A 86 18.16 6.57 5.22
CA LEU A 86 18.17 5.17 5.59
C LEU A 86 18.85 4.34 4.51
N PRO A 87 19.59 3.28 4.89
CA PRO A 87 20.19 2.38 3.93
C PRO A 87 19.09 1.72 3.07
N GLU A 88 19.45 1.38 1.83
CA GLU A 88 18.57 0.59 0.98
C GLU A 88 18.36 -0.81 1.58
N ALA A 89 17.18 -1.37 1.33
CA ALA A 89 16.78 -2.66 1.85
C ALA A 89 17.70 -3.76 1.30
N SER A 90 18.22 -4.59 2.19
CA SER A 90 19.03 -5.76 1.84
C SER A 90 18.34 -7.08 2.20
N SER A 91 17.32 -7.00 3.05
CA SER A 91 16.54 -8.13 3.53
C SER A 91 15.21 -8.29 2.76
N PRO A 92 14.59 -9.49 2.75
CA PRO A 92 13.21 -9.65 2.30
C PRO A 92 12.27 -8.75 3.11
N PHE A 93 11.22 -8.23 2.48
CA PHE A 93 10.30 -7.32 3.15
C PHE A 93 8.84 -7.58 2.78
N THR A 94 7.93 -7.14 3.64
CA THR A 94 6.50 -6.96 3.32
C THR A 94 6.21 -5.48 3.14
N LEU A 95 5.13 -5.17 2.44
CA LEU A 95 4.69 -3.79 2.26
C LEU A 95 3.38 -3.52 3.00
N SER A 96 3.28 -2.34 3.59
CA SER A 96 2.07 -1.82 4.23
C SER A 96 1.77 -0.41 3.73
N VAL A 97 0.50 -0.05 3.71
CA VAL A 97 0.03 1.27 3.29
C VAL A 97 -0.28 2.12 4.51
N TRP A 98 -0.04 3.42 4.38
CA TRP A 98 -0.35 4.46 5.36
C TRP A 98 -0.93 5.66 4.62
N GLY A 99 -1.98 6.28 5.16
CA GLY A 99 -2.72 7.31 4.43
C GLY A 99 -3.45 8.28 5.34
N VAL A 100 -4.17 9.25 4.75
CA VAL A 100 -5.00 10.18 5.56
C VAL A 100 -6.22 9.47 6.17
N ARG A 101 -6.69 8.38 5.54
CA ARG A 101 -7.83 7.61 6.03
C ARG A 101 -7.36 6.63 7.10
N LYS A 102 -8.07 6.59 8.25
CA LYS A 102 -7.84 5.58 9.30
C LYS A 102 -7.90 4.14 8.76
N ALA A 103 -8.75 3.88 7.78
CA ALA A 103 -8.88 2.59 7.12
C ALA A 103 -7.63 2.15 6.35
N TYR A 104 -6.70 3.07 6.05
CA TYR A 104 -5.47 2.75 5.33
C TYR A 104 -4.32 2.39 6.26
N GLN A 105 -4.38 2.77 7.54
CA GLN A 105 -3.26 2.61 8.45
C GLN A 105 -2.87 1.14 8.59
N ASN A 106 -1.59 0.85 8.32
CA ASN A 106 -0.98 -0.46 8.44
C ASN A 106 -1.70 -1.57 7.62
N GLN A 107 -2.34 -1.21 6.50
CA GLN A 107 -2.95 -2.21 5.63
C GLN A 107 -1.89 -2.92 4.82
N LYS A 108 -1.75 -4.24 4.98
CA LYS A 108 -0.80 -5.05 4.21
C LYS A 108 -1.19 -5.07 2.73
N ILE A 109 -0.18 -4.93 1.86
CA ILE A 109 -0.31 -5.16 0.43
C ILE A 109 -0.37 -6.66 0.17
N LYS A 110 -1.33 -7.07 -0.65
CA LYS A 110 -1.59 -8.44 -1.05
C LYS A 110 -1.45 -8.60 -2.55
N ALA A 111 -0.98 -9.75 -3.00
CA ALA A 111 -0.80 -10.07 -4.41
C ALA A 111 -1.87 -11.04 -4.90
N CYS A 112 -2.64 -10.69 -5.91
CA CYS A 112 -3.57 -11.62 -6.57
C CYS A 112 -3.89 -11.19 -8.00
N GLY A 113 -4.05 -12.15 -8.92
CA GLY A 113 -4.50 -11.88 -10.29
C GLY A 113 -3.57 -10.95 -11.07
N GLY A 114 -2.26 -10.97 -10.81
CA GLY A 114 -1.26 -10.14 -11.50
C GLY A 114 -1.11 -8.70 -11.00
N TYR A 115 -1.82 -8.31 -9.93
CA TYR A 115 -1.72 -6.96 -9.35
C TYR A 115 -1.54 -6.97 -7.83
N LEU A 116 -1.01 -5.85 -7.32
CA LEU A 116 -0.81 -5.61 -5.90
C LEU A 116 -1.90 -4.66 -5.39
N ALA A 117 -2.58 -5.06 -4.31
CA ALA A 117 -3.70 -4.31 -3.75
C ALA A 117 -3.76 -4.43 -2.22
N PHE A 118 -4.45 -3.49 -1.57
CA PHE A 118 -4.73 -3.53 -0.14
C PHE A 118 -6.23 -3.28 0.14
N GLY A 119 -6.65 -3.49 1.39
CA GLY A 119 -8.03 -3.32 1.81
C GLY A 119 -8.76 -4.63 2.14
N ALA A 120 -10.01 -4.50 2.59
CA ALA A 120 -10.83 -5.61 3.05
C ALA A 120 -11.04 -6.69 1.96
N ASN A 121 -11.21 -6.26 0.71
CA ASN A 121 -11.40 -7.16 -0.44
C ASN A 121 -10.12 -7.45 -1.23
N ALA A 122 -8.98 -6.90 -0.84
CA ALA A 122 -7.73 -7.31 -1.44
C ALA A 122 -7.48 -8.78 -1.10
N ARG A 123 -7.31 -9.58 -2.15
CA ARG A 123 -7.04 -11.01 -2.04
C ARG A 123 -5.55 -11.24 -2.00
N GLN A 124 -5.14 -12.15 -1.14
CA GLN A 124 -3.84 -12.78 -1.22
C GLN A 124 -4.06 -14.07 -2.00
N CYS A 125 -3.59 -14.10 -3.23
CA CYS A 125 -3.54 -15.29 -4.06
C CYS A 125 -2.12 -15.67 -4.28
N HIS A 126 -1.99 -16.83 -4.90
CA HIS A 126 -0.84 -17.60 -4.61
C HIS A 126 -0.66 -18.75 -5.61
N LEU A 127 0.58 -19.09 -5.97
CA LEU A 127 0.92 -20.24 -6.79
C LEU A 127 1.99 -21.12 -6.11
N CYS A 128 1.59 -22.31 -5.69
CA CYS A 128 2.46 -23.37 -5.20
C CYS A 128 2.05 -24.62 -5.95
N THR A 129 2.85 -25.06 -6.88
CA THR A 129 2.61 -26.32 -7.54
C THR A 129 3.34 -27.41 -6.74
N ALA A 130 2.61 -28.48 -6.39
CA ALA A 130 3.21 -29.66 -5.75
C ALA A 130 4.36 -30.27 -6.59
N ALA A 131 4.38 -29.96 -7.89
CA ALA A 131 5.37 -30.38 -8.87
C ALA A 131 6.82 -29.92 -8.58
N GLY A 132 7.04 -28.96 -7.67
CA GLY A 132 8.38 -28.45 -7.33
C GLY A 132 9.04 -29.05 -6.09
N GLY A 133 8.39 -30.00 -5.40
CA GLY A 133 8.97 -30.66 -4.21
C GLY A 133 9.21 -29.78 -2.98
N LYS A 134 8.77 -28.51 -2.99
CA LYS A 134 8.85 -27.61 -1.82
C LYS A 134 7.54 -27.65 -1.03
N ASN A 135 7.66 -27.91 0.28
CA ASN A 135 6.52 -27.91 1.18
C ASN A 135 6.03 -26.49 1.44
N CYS A 136 4.91 -26.11 0.84
CA CYS A 136 4.33 -24.77 1.02
C CYS A 136 3.79 -24.53 2.44
N ALA A 137 3.67 -25.58 3.27
CA ALA A 137 3.27 -25.45 4.66
C ALA A 137 4.33 -24.78 5.55
N SER A 138 5.60 -24.69 5.11
CA SER A 138 6.66 -24.05 5.88
C SER A 138 6.65 -22.53 5.79
N PHE A 139 5.68 -21.94 5.09
CA PHE A 139 5.65 -20.50 4.85
C PHE A 139 4.39 -19.85 5.37
N LYS A 140 4.54 -18.60 5.80
CA LYS A 140 3.41 -17.76 6.16
C LYS A 140 2.78 -17.26 4.87
N ASN A 141 1.46 -17.20 4.84
CA ASN A 141 0.67 -16.96 3.64
C ASN A 141 0.69 -15.48 3.23
N GLU A 142 1.88 -14.87 3.12
CA GLU A 142 2.10 -13.43 2.97
C GLU A 142 2.79 -13.08 1.64
N THR A 143 2.53 -11.86 1.15
CA THR A 143 3.29 -11.31 0.02
C THR A 143 4.64 -10.82 0.53
N VAL A 144 5.71 -11.54 0.18
CA VAL A 144 7.08 -11.14 0.50
C VAL A 144 7.82 -10.75 -0.77
N PHE A 145 8.44 -9.58 -0.70
CA PHE A 145 9.23 -8.96 -1.75
C PHE A 145 10.72 -9.13 -1.42
N LEU A 146 11.54 -9.13 -2.45
CA LEU A 146 12.99 -9.13 -2.37
C LEU A 146 13.51 -7.81 -2.96
N PRO A 147 14.62 -7.26 -2.42
CA PRO A 147 15.19 -5.98 -2.88
C PRO A 147 15.55 -5.95 -4.37
N ASP A 148 15.90 -7.09 -4.96
CA ASP A 148 16.28 -7.19 -6.36
C ASP A 148 15.09 -7.32 -7.33
N GLY A 149 13.92 -6.82 -6.94
CA GLY A 149 12.72 -6.84 -7.78
C GLY A 149 12.00 -8.19 -7.81
N ARG A 150 12.54 -9.23 -7.15
CA ARG A 150 11.88 -10.54 -7.07
C ARG A 150 10.79 -10.56 -5.99
N MET A 151 9.87 -11.48 -6.12
CA MET A 151 8.96 -11.89 -5.07
C MET A 151 9.35 -13.27 -4.58
N ASN A 152 9.19 -13.50 -3.29
CA ASN A 152 9.54 -14.77 -2.69
C ASN A 152 8.42 -15.79 -2.88
N ALA A 153 8.49 -16.52 -3.99
CA ALA A 153 7.53 -17.53 -4.41
C ALA A 153 8.18 -18.91 -4.59
N ALA A 154 7.45 -20.00 -4.30
CA ALA A 154 7.89 -21.37 -4.55
C ALA A 154 7.42 -21.86 -5.93
N VAL A 155 7.72 -21.10 -6.98
CA VAL A 155 7.40 -21.46 -8.37
C VAL A 155 8.66 -21.48 -9.22
N PRO A 156 8.81 -22.46 -10.11
CA PRO A 156 9.84 -22.42 -11.15
C PRO A 156 9.75 -21.08 -11.93
N GLY A 157 10.90 -20.48 -12.24
CA GLY A 157 10.97 -19.19 -12.96
C GLY A 157 10.89 -17.94 -12.08
N GLY A 158 10.35 -18.04 -10.86
CA GLY A 158 10.19 -16.90 -9.95
C GLY A 158 9.14 -15.89 -10.42
N GLN A 159 8.77 -14.98 -9.52
CA GLN A 159 7.90 -13.84 -9.82
C GLN A 159 8.69 -12.55 -9.57
N TYR A 160 8.40 -11.52 -10.34
CA TYR A 160 9.02 -10.20 -10.21
C TYR A 160 7.94 -9.16 -10.02
N TRP A 161 8.17 -8.20 -9.12
CA TRP A 161 7.32 -7.04 -8.98
C TRP A 161 7.90 -5.88 -9.79
N TYR A 162 7.03 -5.06 -10.39
CA TYR A 162 7.42 -3.94 -11.22
C TYR A 162 6.33 -2.87 -11.23
N VAL A 163 6.69 -1.65 -11.66
CA VAL A 163 5.74 -0.58 -11.95
C VAL A 163 5.49 -0.55 -13.45
N HIS A 164 4.23 -0.70 -13.86
CA HIS A 164 3.87 -0.72 -15.28
C HIS A 164 4.31 0.60 -15.94
N PRO A 165 5.10 0.57 -17.02
CA PRO A 165 5.76 1.77 -17.53
C PRO A 165 4.79 2.83 -18.09
N SER A 166 3.67 2.41 -18.67
CA SER A 166 2.66 3.33 -19.23
C SER A 166 1.56 3.70 -18.24
N GLU A 167 1.26 2.85 -17.26
CA GLU A 167 0.11 3.05 -16.36
C GLU A 167 0.54 3.51 -14.96
N GLY A 168 1.79 3.28 -14.58
CA GLY A 168 2.27 3.47 -13.22
C GLY A 168 1.74 2.44 -12.22
N LEU A 169 0.92 1.47 -12.64
CA LEU A 169 0.34 0.47 -11.74
C LEU A 169 1.42 -0.47 -11.20
N LEU A 170 1.47 -0.65 -9.87
CA LEU A 170 2.33 -1.62 -9.20
C LEU A 170 1.77 -3.04 -9.40
N GLN A 171 2.52 -3.88 -10.10
CA GLN A 171 2.12 -5.21 -10.55
C GLN A 171 3.19 -6.25 -10.23
N TYR A 172 2.87 -7.50 -10.56
CA TYR A 172 3.85 -8.57 -10.57
C TYR A 172 3.63 -9.51 -11.75
N THR A 173 4.71 -10.12 -12.22
CA THR A 173 4.66 -11.09 -13.31
C THR A 173 3.90 -12.33 -12.87
N ALA A 174 3.13 -12.93 -13.79
CA ALA A 174 2.75 -14.33 -13.60
C ALA A 174 4.01 -15.17 -13.40
N ALA A 175 3.90 -16.30 -12.68
CA ALA A 175 5.01 -17.24 -12.66
C ALA A 175 5.30 -17.60 -14.13
N LEU A 176 6.54 -17.40 -14.55
CA LEU A 176 6.95 -17.75 -15.90
C LEU A 176 6.70 -19.25 -16.06
N ASP A 177 5.61 -19.63 -16.72
CA ASP A 177 5.58 -20.93 -17.36
C ASP A 177 6.72 -20.85 -18.39
N PRO A 178 7.76 -21.70 -18.31
CA PRO A 178 8.77 -21.74 -19.36
C PRO A 178 7.99 -21.87 -20.68
N PRO A 179 8.33 -21.12 -21.73
CA PRO A 179 7.50 -21.01 -22.91
C PRO A 179 7.23 -22.40 -23.49
N LYS A 180 6.10 -22.99 -23.13
CA LYS A 180 5.48 -24.02 -23.93
C LYS A 180 4.80 -23.24 -25.01
N ASN A 181 5.36 -23.38 -26.20
CA ASN A 181 4.85 -22.88 -27.47
C ASN A 181 3.43 -23.42 -27.75
N THR A 182 2.45 -23.06 -26.93
CA THR A 182 1.04 -23.45 -27.09
C THR A 182 0.16 -22.38 -26.46
N SER A 183 -0.45 -21.63 -27.38
CA SER A 183 -1.58 -20.72 -27.24
C SER A 183 -2.62 -21.09 -26.18
N THR A 184 -3.35 -20.05 -25.74
CA THR A 184 -4.64 -20.05 -25.02
C THR A 184 -4.64 -19.92 -23.49
N SER A 185 -3.92 -18.94 -22.95
CA SER A 185 -4.40 -18.26 -21.74
C SER A 185 -5.04 -16.93 -22.16
N SER A 186 -6.27 -16.69 -21.71
CA SER A 186 -7.19 -15.62 -22.15
C SER A 186 -6.79 -14.20 -21.73
N TRP A 187 -5.51 -13.95 -21.51
CA TRP A 187 -4.94 -12.61 -21.43
C TRP A 187 -4.25 -12.35 -22.77
N ASN A 188 -4.90 -11.56 -23.63
CA ASN A 188 -4.33 -11.06 -24.90
C ASN A 188 -3.20 -10.04 -24.64
N VAL A 189 -2.28 -10.35 -23.72
CA VAL A 189 -1.01 -9.67 -23.57
C VAL A 189 -0.02 -10.60 -24.24
N THR A 190 0.56 -10.18 -25.36
CA THR A 190 1.54 -11.02 -26.04
C THR A 190 2.70 -11.29 -25.09
N ALA A 191 3.33 -12.47 -25.14
CA ALA A 191 4.50 -12.77 -24.28
C ALA A 191 5.68 -11.78 -24.47
N ALA A 192 5.61 -10.90 -25.47
CA ALA A 192 6.51 -9.78 -25.69
C ALA A 192 6.24 -8.56 -24.78
N GLU A 193 5.04 -8.45 -24.20
CA GLU A 193 4.58 -7.32 -23.38
C GLU A 193 4.60 -7.61 -21.87
N ILE A 194 4.75 -8.87 -21.44
CA ILE A 194 4.98 -9.18 -20.03
C ILE A 194 6.39 -8.70 -19.67
N PRO A 195 6.53 -7.72 -18.76
CA PRO A 195 7.83 -7.21 -18.36
C PRO A 195 8.67 -8.37 -17.82
N ARG A 196 9.73 -8.73 -18.53
CA ARG A 196 10.72 -9.71 -18.10
C ARG A 196 11.50 -9.13 -16.89
N LYS A 197 12.48 -9.90 -16.39
CA LYS A 197 13.35 -9.54 -15.25
C LYS A 197 13.94 -8.12 -15.35
N GLU A 198 14.15 -7.56 -16.54
CA GLU A 198 14.71 -6.22 -16.71
C GLU A 198 13.87 -5.08 -16.10
N PHE A 199 12.58 -5.27 -15.83
CA PHE A 199 11.74 -4.25 -15.18
C PHE A 199 11.59 -4.46 -13.66
N ALA A 200 12.17 -5.55 -13.14
CA ALA A 200 12.04 -5.93 -11.75
C ALA A 200 12.66 -4.86 -10.85
N GLY A 201 11.82 -4.23 -10.01
CA GLY A 201 12.27 -3.16 -9.12
C GLY A 201 12.82 -1.90 -9.77
N VAL A 202 12.71 -1.77 -11.10
CA VAL A 202 13.21 -0.58 -11.79
C VAL A 202 12.45 0.66 -11.33
N ASN A 203 13.20 1.75 -11.16
CA ASN A 203 12.71 3.04 -10.71
C ASN A 203 12.05 3.01 -9.31
N VAL A 204 12.43 2.05 -8.47
CA VAL A 204 11.97 1.99 -7.08
C VAL A 204 13.18 1.89 -6.16
N LYS A 205 13.20 2.77 -5.14
CA LYS A 205 14.10 2.66 -4.00
C LYS A 205 13.33 2.13 -2.81
N VAL A 206 13.92 1.19 -2.09
CA VAL A 206 13.32 0.62 -0.88
C VAL A 206 14.28 0.89 0.26
N HIS A 207 13.86 1.65 1.26
CA HIS A 207 14.64 1.84 2.47
C HIS A 207 14.41 0.66 3.44
N GLU A 208 15.46 0.18 4.10
CA GLU A 208 15.38 -0.89 5.09
C GLU A 208 14.45 -0.46 6.24
N ASN A 209 13.36 -1.20 6.47
CA ASN A 209 12.30 -0.84 7.42
C ASN A 209 11.71 0.57 7.21
N GLY A 210 11.73 1.06 5.97
CA GLY A 210 11.41 2.44 5.63
C GLY A 210 10.44 2.56 4.45
N PHE A 211 10.51 3.66 3.72
CA PHE A 211 9.62 3.91 2.58
C PHE A 211 10.00 3.06 1.37
N PHE A 212 8.96 2.64 0.66
CA PHE A 212 9.02 2.13 -0.70
C PHE A 212 8.74 3.33 -1.63
N VAL A 213 9.77 3.83 -2.28
CA VAL A 213 9.83 5.14 -2.97
C VAL A 213 9.89 4.92 -4.47
N TRP A 214 9.05 5.64 -5.23
CA TRP A 214 9.20 5.70 -6.67
C TRP A 214 10.29 6.72 -7.01
N ASP A 215 11.29 6.33 -7.79
CA ASP A 215 12.40 7.17 -8.19
C ASP A 215 12.70 6.99 -9.67
N LYS A 216 12.30 7.97 -10.50
CA LYS A 216 12.53 7.95 -11.94
C LYS A 216 13.13 9.29 -12.40
N GLU A 217 14.23 9.21 -13.14
CA GLU A 217 14.80 10.36 -13.89
C GLU A 217 15.06 11.61 -13.03
N GLY A 218 15.50 11.42 -11.77
CA GLY A 218 15.77 12.52 -10.83
C GLY A 218 14.54 13.07 -10.12
N SER A 219 13.35 12.49 -10.35
CA SER A 219 12.14 12.73 -9.58
C SER A 219 11.91 11.57 -8.61
N SER A 220 12.20 11.81 -7.33
CA SER A 220 11.87 10.88 -6.25
C SER A 220 10.56 11.30 -5.59
N SER A 221 9.61 10.38 -5.55
CA SER A 221 8.36 10.53 -4.81
C SER A 221 8.24 9.45 -3.76
N HIS A 222 8.14 9.92 -2.53
CA HIS A 222 7.88 9.12 -1.36
C HIS A 222 6.37 8.81 -1.22
N TRP A 223 5.50 9.25 -2.14
CA TRP A 223 4.05 8.98 -2.14
C TRP A 223 3.62 8.16 -3.36
N TRP A 224 2.52 7.42 -3.16
CA TRP A 224 1.83 6.62 -4.16
C TRP A 224 0.37 7.06 -4.22
N PHE A 225 -0.30 6.74 -5.33
CA PHE A 225 -1.75 6.87 -5.45
C PHE A 225 -2.42 5.54 -5.15
N ALA A 226 -3.37 5.53 -4.22
CA ALA A 226 -4.24 4.41 -3.92
C ALA A 226 -5.60 4.63 -4.60
N CYS A 227 -5.83 3.95 -5.72
CA CYS A 227 -7.04 4.09 -6.51
C CYS A 227 -8.04 2.98 -6.17
N LEU A 228 -9.29 3.36 -5.89
CA LEU A 228 -10.35 2.40 -5.61
C LEU A 228 -10.67 1.59 -6.88
N VAL A 229 -10.69 0.27 -6.77
CA VAL A 229 -11.10 -0.61 -7.87
C VAL A 229 -12.27 -1.47 -7.43
N THR A 230 -13.38 -1.39 -8.18
CA THR A 230 -14.47 -2.36 -8.11
C THR A 230 -14.07 -3.60 -8.91
N LEU A 231 -14.01 -4.75 -8.24
CA LEU A 231 -13.70 -6.01 -8.93
C LEU A 231 -14.80 -6.35 -9.95
N PRO A 232 -14.45 -6.87 -11.15
CA PRO A 232 -15.43 -7.35 -12.11
C PRO A 232 -16.33 -8.41 -11.47
N GLY A 233 -17.65 -8.19 -11.48
CA GLY A 233 -18.65 -9.11 -10.89
C GLY A 233 -18.94 -8.90 -9.39
N GLY A 234 -18.33 -7.91 -8.74
CA GLY A 234 -18.64 -7.57 -7.36
C GLY A 234 -19.86 -6.67 -7.25
N VAL A 235 -20.90 -7.11 -6.53
CA VAL A 235 -21.95 -6.22 -6.02
C VAL A 235 -21.27 -5.14 -5.17
N ILE A 236 -21.67 -3.87 -5.30
CA ILE A 236 -21.12 -2.71 -4.57
C ILE A 236 -21.24 -2.87 -3.02
N SER A 237 -21.89 -3.92 -2.55
CA SER A 237 -22.03 -4.22 -1.13
C SER A 237 -20.79 -4.92 -0.55
N THR A 238 -19.91 -4.09 0.04
CA THR A 238 -19.29 -4.23 1.38
C THR A 238 -17.76 -4.27 1.51
N GLY A 239 -16.98 -4.51 0.45
CA GLY A 239 -15.53 -4.45 0.59
C GLY A 239 -14.83 -3.68 -0.52
N ARG A 240 -13.96 -2.75 -0.12
CA ARG A 240 -13.15 -1.93 -1.01
C ARG A 240 -11.76 -2.55 -1.14
N SER A 241 -11.21 -2.52 -2.35
CA SER A 241 -9.82 -2.85 -2.64
C SER A 241 -9.19 -1.72 -3.41
N TRP A 242 -7.95 -1.39 -3.06
CA TRP A 242 -7.22 -0.28 -3.67
C TRP A 242 -5.94 -0.80 -4.32
N ARG A 243 -5.69 -0.35 -5.54
CA ARG A 243 -4.45 -0.61 -6.28
C ARG A 243 -3.51 0.58 -6.15
N LEU A 244 -2.21 0.32 -6.23
CA LEU A 244 -1.19 1.34 -6.07
C LEU A 244 -0.61 1.77 -7.40
N TYR A 245 -0.53 3.07 -7.60
CA TYR A 245 0.00 3.69 -8.80
C TYR A 245 1.16 4.62 -8.42
N ALA A 246 2.25 4.51 -9.15
CA ALA A 246 3.33 5.49 -9.14
C ALA A 246 2.79 6.83 -9.68
N PRO A 247 3.37 7.97 -9.25
CA PRO A 247 2.94 9.30 -9.67
C PRO A 247 3.45 9.65 -11.08
N LEU A 248 3.10 8.82 -12.07
CA LEU A 248 3.44 9.03 -13.48
C LEU A 248 2.38 9.82 -14.23
N THR A 249 1.13 9.73 -13.80
CA THR A 249 -0.02 10.36 -14.46
C THR A 249 -0.69 11.35 -13.51
N PRO A 250 -0.81 12.65 -13.88
CA PRO A 250 -1.38 13.67 -13.00
C PRO A 250 -2.90 13.56 -12.82
N ASP A 251 -3.60 12.78 -13.66
CA ASP A 251 -5.07 12.77 -13.76
C ASP A 251 -5.74 11.49 -13.24
N LEU A 252 -5.15 10.83 -12.23
CA LEU A 252 -5.79 9.69 -11.58
C LEU A 252 -7.00 10.16 -10.74
N LYS A 253 -8.21 10.03 -11.30
CA LYS A 253 -9.48 10.32 -10.61
C LYS A 253 -9.78 9.25 -9.55
N ASP A 254 -10.40 9.65 -8.46
CA ASP A 254 -10.84 8.77 -7.35
C ASP A 254 -9.71 7.99 -6.64
N CYS A 255 -8.54 8.63 -6.55
CA CYS A 255 -7.38 8.08 -5.84
C CYS A 255 -6.98 8.96 -4.65
N ASP A 256 -6.49 8.33 -3.59
CA ASP A 256 -5.92 9.03 -2.44
C ASP A 256 -4.39 8.94 -2.46
N LEU A 257 -3.72 9.96 -1.95
CA LEU A 257 -2.29 9.89 -1.67
C LEU A 257 -2.02 8.99 -0.45
N VAL A 258 -1.03 8.12 -0.59
CA VAL A 258 -0.58 7.20 0.46
C VAL A 258 0.94 7.10 0.51
N ARG A 259 1.45 6.63 1.65
CA ARG A 259 2.82 6.14 1.82
C ARG A 259 2.80 4.62 1.78
N VAL A 260 3.86 4.04 1.24
CA VAL A 260 4.10 2.59 1.31
C VAL A 260 5.34 2.37 2.15
N VAL A 261 5.21 1.56 3.20
CA VAL A 261 6.28 1.25 4.15
C VAL A 261 6.67 -0.22 3.99
N ALA A 262 7.96 -0.44 3.71
CA ALA A 262 8.60 -1.74 3.73
C ALA A 262 8.99 -2.12 5.16
N THR A 263 8.77 -3.38 5.52
CA THR A 263 9.18 -3.93 6.82
C THR A 263 9.91 -5.23 6.58
N ALA A 264 11.13 -5.32 7.08
CA ALA A 264 11.98 -6.50 6.99
C ALA A 264 11.27 -7.72 7.59
N VAL A 265 11.41 -8.86 6.91
CA VAL A 265 10.85 -10.13 7.33
C VAL A 265 11.80 -11.27 7.01
N ASP A 266 11.61 -12.39 7.69
CA ASP A 266 12.27 -13.64 7.31
C ASP A 266 11.77 -14.10 5.93
N LYS A 267 12.66 -14.63 5.10
CA LYS A 267 12.30 -15.23 3.80
C LYS A 267 11.31 -16.40 3.96
N SER A 268 11.32 -17.12 5.06
CA SER A 268 10.31 -18.13 5.36
C SER A 268 8.90 -17.56 5.56
N ASN A 269 8.72 -16.25 5.69
CA ASN A 269 7.39 -15.63 5.78
C ASN A 269 6.64 -15.57 4.44
N GLY A 270 7.25 -15.91 3.29
CA GLY A 270 6.55 -15.85 2.00
C GLY A 270 6.63 -17.15 1.23
N VAL A 271 5.48 -17.77 0.94
CA VAL A 271 5.23 -18.64 -0.21
C VAL A 271 3.74 -18.69 -0.46
N TYR A 272 3.42 -18.95 -1.71
CA TYR A 272 2.12 -18.83 -2.24
C TYR A 272 1.41 -20.19 -2.43
N LYS A 273 0.28 -20.53 -1.77
CA LYS A 273 -0.68 -21.59 -2.25
C LYS A 273 -2.06 -21.15 -2.82
N TYR A 274 -2.45 -21.57 -4.04
CA TYR A 274 -3.82 -21.35 -4.58
C TYR A 274 -4.83 -22.24 -3.85
N SER A 275 -6.01 -21.71 -3.54
CA SER A 275 -7.20 -22.46 -3.14
C SER A 275 -8.37 -22.07 -4.03
#